data_AF-A0A195CTQ1-F1
#
_entry.id   AF-A0A195CTQ1-F1
#
_cell.length_a   1.000
_cell.length_b   1.000
_cell.length_c   1.000
_cell.angle_alpha   90.00
_cell.angle_beta   90.00
_cell.angle_gamma   90.00
#
_symmetry.space_group_name_H-M   'P 1'
#
loop_
_entity.id
_entity.type
_entity.pdbx_description
1 polymer ?
#
loop_
_entity_poly.entity_id
_entity_poly.type
_entity_poly.pdbx_seq_one_letter_code
_entity_poly.pdbx_strand_id
1 'polypeptide(L)'
;MPCSAVTLSLATITGIIATALLAIAFSTDNWLYTEVKRAQIQQYASKHAEQSHLVEQMNMKYYYFTRTQGLFRICYPKERPPTVETYLSPVETHCMNIDYFIPDEENQTRGFSDDAMTRLHMGRSVIALFMVAFLAIFSAFWTGVVGCWRRSAGNITATAILMLFAYSDRSKGSNRLLSAGGMGLWHGVEYYEKEKIVGEEYYQQWSNVLRDNTAQWYDWSFYLAWLGVATCLGTMTLFLIAASCLRRERAREQAQNVLKDNSLISYDWSYVVAWVGVGWSLVSAILFSAAAICLRGERMREEAMNMQYLMPGTYLTPIAFADLYAHVVISDWRAIFPAILLEKLILNRVLRVFKNN
;
A
#
# COMPACT_ATOMS: atom_id res chain seq x y z
N MET A 1 -20.93 1.60 -7.80
CA MET A 1 -19.94 0.92 -6.92
C MET A 1 -20.09 1.50 -5.51
N PRO A 2 -19.93 0.71 -4.44
CA PRO A 2 -20.02 1.24 -3.08
C PRO A 2 -18.95 2.31 -2.86
N CYS A 3 -19.36 3.48 -2.35
CA CYS A 3 -18.44 4.59 -1.99
C CYS A 3 -17.31 4.09 -1.09
N SER A 4 -17.65 3.16 -0.19
CA SER A 4 -16.71 2.57 0.76
C SER A 4 -15.55 1.83 0.09
N ALA A 5 -15.77 1.12 -1.02
CA ALA A 5 -14.70 0.33 -1.66
C ALA A 5 -13.64 1.20 -2.35
N VAL A 6 -14.07 2.24 -3.07
CA VAL A 6 -13.16 3.14 -3.81
C VAL A 6 -12.34 4.02 -2.87
N THR A 7 -12.97 4.55 -1.83
CA THR A 7 -12.29 5.40 -0.84
C THR A 7 -11.29 4.61 -0.01
N LEU A 8 -11.64 3.36 0.34
CA LEU A 8 -10.77 2.46 1.09
C LEU A 8 -9.57 1.98 0.26
N SER A 9 -9.75 1.66 -1.03
CA SER A 9 -8.62 1.29 -1.89
C SER A 9 -7.63 2.44 -2.07
N LEU A 10 -8.13 3.66 -2.34
CA LEU A 10 -7.28 4.85 -2.44
C LEU A 10 -6.55 5.15 -1.13
N ALA A 11 -7.23 5.01 0.02
CA ALA A 11 -6.61 5.17 1.33
C ALA A 11 -5.47 4.17 1.55
N THR A 12 -5.65 2.90 1.18
CA THR A 12 -4.60 1.88 1.34
C THR A 12 -3.37 2.15 0.47
N ILE A 13 -3.56 2.50 -0.80
CA ILE A 13 -2.46 2.80 -1.73
C ILE A 13 -1.67 4.01 -1.24
N THR A 14 -2.37 5.09 -0.90
CA THR A 14 -1.73 6.31 -0.39
C THR A 14 -0.99 6.06 0.92
N GLY A 15 -1.52 5.19 1.80
CA GLY A 15 -0.87 4.82 3.06
C GLY A 15 0.43 4.02 2.85
N ILE A 16 0.46 3.11 1.88
CA ILE A 16 1.68 2.36 1.52
C ILE A 16 2.74 3.32 0.98
N ILE A 17 2.35 4.21 0.05
CA ILE A 17 3.26 5.21 -0.51
C ILE A 17 3.82 6.11 0.60
N ALA A 18 2.95 6.62 1.48
CA ALA A 18 3.36 7.49 2.58
C ALA A 18 4.38 6.80 3.52
N THR A 19 4.13 5.53 3.85
CA THR A 19 5.04 4.73 4.69
C THR A 19 6.38 4.50 4.00
N ALA A 20 6.37 4.19 2.71
CA ALA A 20 7.59 3.99 1.93
C ALA A 20 8.43 5.28 1.86
N LEU A 21 7.80 6.43 1.60
CA LEU A 21 8.47 7.73 1.57
C LEU A 21 9.14 8.07 2.91
N LEU A 22 8.44 7.86 4.03
CA LEU A 22 9.00 8.08 5.36
C LEU A 22 10.14 7.11 5.68
N ALA A 23 10.01 5.83 5.31
CA ALA A 23 11.05 4.83 5.55
C ALA A 23 12.31 5.13 4.73
N ILE A 24 12.16 5.50 3.46
CA ILE A 24 13.28 5.92 2.60
C ILE A 24 13.96 7.12 3.24
N ALA A 25 13.22 8.19 3.53
CA ALA A 25 13.79 9.41 4.12
C ALA A 25 14.50 9.15 5.45
N PHE A 26 13.97 8.27 6.31
CA PHE A 26 14.60 7.91 7.58
C PHE A 26 15.93 7.16 7.40
N SER A 27 16.03 6.31 6.37
CA SER A 27 17.22 5.48 6.13
C SER A 27 18.33 6.18 5.35
N THR A 28 18.02 7.29 4.67
CA THR A 28 18.93 7.94 3.72
C THR A 28 19.74 9.06 4.36
N ASP A 29 20.89 9.32 3.73
CA ASP A 29 21.93 10.26 4.15
C ASP A 29 21.87 11.61 3.41
N ASN A 30 20.78 11.90 2.70
CA ASN A 30 20.63 13.05 1.81
C ASN A 30 19.56 14.04 2.30
N TRP A 31 19.70 14.52 3.54
CA TRP A 31 18.80 15.53 4.11
C TRP A 31 19.33 16.95 3.92
N LEU A 32 20.62 17.13 4.16
CA LEU A 32 21.31 18.40 4.02
C LEU A 32 22.59 18.19 3.21
N TYR A 33 22.77 19.01 2.18
CA TYR A 33 23.97 19.03 1.36
C TYR A 33 24.77 20.29 1.68
N THR A 34 26.06 20.11 2.00
CA THR A 34 27.00 21.20 2.22
C THR A 34 28.09 21.13 1.16
N GLU A 35 28.12 22.12 0.26
CA GLU A 35 29.18 22.27 -0.72
C GLU A 35 30.23 23.28 -0.26
N VAL A 36 31.49 22.85 -0.23
CA VAL A 36 32.63 23.73 0.03
C VAL A 36 33.45 23.89 -1.25
N LYS A 37 33.59 25.12 -1.74
CA LYS A 37 34.37 25.44 -2.95
C LYS A 37 35.86 25.56 -2.64
N ARG A 38 36.51 24.42 -2.38
CA ARG A 38 37.93 24.33 -1.97
C ARG A 38 38.89 25.05 -2.94
N ALA A 39 38.62 24.99 -4.24
CA ALA A 39 39.42 25.68 -5.26
C ALA A 39 39.46 27.22 -5.07
N GLN A 40 38.34 27.83 -4.66
CA GLN A 40 38.27 29.28 -4.43
C GLN A 40 39.00 29.67 -3.14
N ILE A 41 38.90 28.83 -2.11
CA ILE A 41 39.64 29.01 -0.85
C ILE A 41 41.15 28.91 -1.11
N GLN A 42 41.59 27.95 -1.92
CA GLN A 42 43.01 27.79 -2.28
C GLN A 42 43.53 28.99 -3.10
N GLN A 43 42.71 29.54 -4.01
CA GLN A 43 43.05 30.77 -4.74
C GLN A 43 43.10 32.00 -3.83
N TYR A 44 42.26 32.06 -2.80
CA TYR A 44 42.31 33.13 -1.81
C TYR A 44 43.58 33.06 -0.96
N ALA A 45 43.94 31.86 -0.51
CA ALA A 45 45.16 31.61 0.26
C ALA A 45 46.45 31.86 -0.54
N SER A 46 46.46 31.56 -1.85
CA SER A 46 47.63 31.87 -2.70
C SER A 46 47.84 33.37 -2.92
N LYS A 47 46.76 34.17 -2.89
CA LYS A 47 46.83 35.64 -2.94
C LYS A 47 47.26 36.26 -1.60
N HIS A 48 47.05 35.57 -0.48
CA HIS A 48 47.38 36.04 0.86
C HIS A 48 48.36 35.04 1.52
N ALA A 49 49.64 35.12 1.13
CA ALA A 49 50.69 34.19 1.55
C ALA A 49 50.88 34.07 3.08
N GLU A 50 50.42 35.06 3.85
CA GLU A 50 50.41 35.04 5.33
C GLU A 50 49.43 34.03 5.93
N GLN A 51 48.47 33.52 5.15
CA GLN A 51 47.45 32.56 5.58
C GLN A 51 47.76 31.11 5.15
N SER A 52 49.03 30.73 5.13
CA SER A 52 49.45 29.35 4.83
C SER A 52 48.76 28.29 5.71
N HIS A 53 48.50 28.62 6.98
CA HIS A 53 47.76 27.79 7.94
C HIS A 53 46.34 27.42 7.46
N LEU A 54 45.72 28.25 6.61
CA LEU A 54 44.36 28.04 6.12
C LEU A 54 44.30 26.88 5.12
N VAL A 55 45.38 26.67 4.34
CA VAL A 55 45.51 25.54 3.41
C VAL A 55 45.71 24.22 4.17
N GLU A 56 46.49 24.25 5.26
CA GLU A 56 46.67 23.09 6.14
C GLU A 56 45.36 22.71 6.82
N GLN A 57 44.67 23.69 7.41
CA GLN A 57 43.35 23.48 8.01
C GLN A 57 42.33 22.96 7.00
N MET A 58 42.34 23.46 5.76
CA MET A 58 41.45 23.00 4.69
C MET A 58 41.66 21.52 4.34
N ASN A 59 42.89 21.00 4.45
CA ASN A 59 43.21 19.61 4.14
C ASN A 59 43.03 18.66 5.33
N MET A 60 43.14 19.18 6.55
CA MET A 60 43.01 18.38 7.76
C MET A 60 41.57 18.34 8.27
N LYS A 61 40.90 19.49 8.39
CA LYS A 61 39.62 19.58 9.10
C LYS A 61 38.45 19.11 8.23
N TYR A 62 37.65 18.19 8.77
CA TYR A 62 36.57 17.51 8.05
C TYR A 62 35.46 18.44 7.53
N TYR A 63 35.26 19.61 8.15
CA TYR A 63 34.20 20.55 7.76
C TYR A 63 34.54 21.40 6.53
N TYR A 64 35.79 21.36 6.04
CA TYR A 64 36.20 21.96 4.76
C TYR A 64 35.92 21.06 3.54
N PHE A 65 35.35 19.88 3.76
CA PHE A 65 35.02 18.93 2.69
C PHE A 65 33.52 19.01 2.36
N THR A 66 33.21 18.83 1.08
CA THR A 66 31.84 18.66 0.60
C THR A 66 31.23 17.41 1.23
N ARG A 67 30.05 17.54 1.82
CA ARG A 67 29.39 16.46 2.56
C ARG A 67 27.88 16.45 2.39
N THR A 68 27.32 15.25 2.45
CA THR A 68 25.89 14.98 2.65
C THR A 68 25.67 14.55 4.10
N GLN A 69 24.58 15.03 4.69
CA GLN A 69 24.20 14.66 6.05
C GLN A 69 22.78 14.10 6.02
N GLY A 70 22.59 12.94 6.65
CA GLY A 70 21.27 12.47 7.03
C GLY A 70 21.15 12.30 8.52
N LEU A 71 20.25 11.41 8.92
CA LEU A 71 19.91 11.24 10.34
C LEU A 71 20.93 10.39 11.12
N PHE A 72 21.68 9.51 10.48
CA PHE A 72 22.59 8.58 11.17
C PHE A 72 24.05 8.73 10.77
N ARG A 73 24.30 9.34 9.61
CA ARG A 73 25.58 9.29 8.93
C ARG A 73 25.84 10.60 8.21
N ILE A 74 27.12 10.91 8.08
CA ILE A 74 27.65 11.99 7.24
C ILE A 74 28.55 11.35 6.20
N CYS A 75 28.31 11.65 4.93
CA CYS A 75 29.03 11.03 3.82
C CYS A 75 29.74 12.09 2.97
N TYR A 76 30.87 11.68 2.39
CA TYR A 76 31.77 12.54 1.62
C TYR A 76 31.84 12.04 0.17
N PRO A 77 31.08 12.64 -0.76
CA PRO A 77 30.97 12.13 -2.13
C PRO A 77 32.17 12.49 -3.02
N LYS A 78 32.90 13.58 -2.73
CA LYS A 78 33.99 14.08 -3.58
C LYS A 78 35.36 13.64 -3.07
N GLU A 79 35.67 13.96 -1.82
CA GLU A 79 37.01 13.82 -1.26
C GLU A 79 36.93 13.34 0.19
N ARG A 80 37.85 12.45 0.57
CA ARG A 80 37.91 11.87 1.91
C ARG A 80 38.72 12.75 2.87
N PRO A 81 38.19 13.11 4.05
CA PRO A 81 38.99 13.75 5.09
C PRO A 81 39.98 12.74 5.72
N PRO A 82 41.25 13.11 5.91
CA PRO A 82 42.26 12.23 6.51
C PRO A 82 42.17 12.13 8.04
N THR A 83 41.48 13.06 8.70
CA THR A 83 41.41 13.18 10.17
C THR A 83 40.36 12.29 10.83
N VAL A 84 39.40 11.78 10.06
CA VAL A 84 38.27 11.03 10.61
C VAL A 84 38.28 9.61 10.04
N GLU A 85 38.04 8.64 10.92
CA GLU A 85 37.83 7.26 10.51
C GLU A 85 36.52 7.14 9.72
N THR A 86 36.66 6.93 8.41
CA THR A 86 35.52 6.71 7.51
C THR A 86 35.50 5.26 7.04
N TYR A 87 34.30 4.72 6.94
CA TYR A 87 34.04 3.40 6.36
C TYR A 87 33.40 3.55 4.98
N LEU A 88 33.49 2.48 4.17
CA LEU A 88 32.86 2.44 2.86
C LEU A 88 31.40 2.00 3.01
N SER A 89 30.47 2.84 2.56
CA SER A 89 29.05 2.51 2.55
C SER A 89 28.72 1.53 1.42
N PRO A 90 27.56 0.83 1.46
CA PRO A 90 27.10 -0.02 0.36
C PRO A 90 26.93 0.71 -0.98
N VAL A 91 26.91 2.05 -0.99
CA VAL A 91 26.79 2.90 -2.18
C VAL A 91 28.18 3.42 -2.61
N GLU A 92 29.26 2.78 -2.14
CA GLU A 92 30.66 3.11 -2.44
C GLU A 92 31.07 4.53 -2.04
N THR A 93 30.33 5.15 -1.11
CA THR A 93 30.66 6.47 -0.55
C THR A 93 31.38 6.32 0.80
N HIS A 94 32.33 7.21 1.08
CA HIS A 94 33.00 7.24 2.38
C HIS A 94 32.13 7.97 3.40
N CYS A 95 31.78 7.30 4.49
CA CYS A 95 30.88 7.83 5.50
C CYS A 95 31.46 7.69 6.91
N MET A 96 30.99 8.55 7.80
CA MET A 96 31.16 8.46 9.25
C MET A 96 29.79 8.41 9.93
N ASN A 97 29.72 7.80 11.11
CA ASN A 97 28.49 7.77 11.89
C ASN A 97 28.34 9.03 12.73
N ILE A 98 27.10 9.43 12.97
CA ILE A 98 26.77 10.48 13.92
C ILE A 98 26.58 9.82 15.28
N ASP A 99 27.44 10.16 16.23
CA ASP A 99 27.42 9.57 17.56
C ASP A 99 26.36 10.23 18.44
N TYR A 100 25.16 9.64 18.42
CA TYR A 100 24.11 10.03 19.34
C TYR A 100 24.33 9.48 20.75
N PHE A 101 25.15 8.45 20.94
CA PHE A 101 25.41 7.85 22.25
C PHE A 101 26.86 8.05 22.64
N ILE A 102 27.10 8.94 23.59
CA ILE A 102 28.43 9.22 24.14
C ILE A 102 28.44 8.63 25.55
N PRO A 103 29.14 7.50 25.78
CA PRO A 103 29.24 6.89 27.09
C PRO A 103 30.04 7.82 28.02
N ASP A 104 29.51 8.06 29.22
CA ASP A 104 30.12 8.97 30.20
C ASP A 104 31.22 8.28 31.04
N GLU A 105 31.94 7.31 30.46
CA GLU A 105 32.98 6.55 31.16
C GLU A 105 34.19 7.43 31.53
N GLU A 106 34.42 8.52 30.78
CA GLU A 106 35.56 9.43 30.97
C GLU A 106 35.15 10.87 31.35
N ASN A 107 33.93 11.11 31.84
CA ASN A 107 33.39 12.47 32.11
C ASN A 107 33.41 13.42 30.89
N GLN A 108 33.52 12.90 29.66
CA GLN A 108 33.63 13.71 28.43
C GLN A 108 32.41 14.63 28.23
N THR A 109 31.24 14.24 28.77
CA THR A 109 30.02 15.06 28.69
C THR A 109 30.02 16.28 29.61
N ARG A 110 30.91 16.35 30.62
CA ARG A 110 31.02 17.50 31.53
C ARG A 110 31.68 18.72 30.86
N GLY A 111 32.36 18.52 29.73
CA GLY A 111 32.95 19.59 28.93
C GLY A 111 32.03 20.17 27.86
N PHE A 112 30.83 19.61 27.66
CA PHE A 112 29.88 20.15 26.68
C PHE A 112 29.18 21.40 27.21
N SER A 113 29.00 22.38 26.32
CA SER A 113 28.13 23.52 26.59
C SER A 113 26.68 23.06 26.69
N ASP A 114 25.87 23.80 27.45
CA ASP A 114 24.44 23.53 27.62
C ASP A 114 23.70 23.46 26.26
N ASP A 115 24.13 24.28 25.29
CA ASP A 115 23.60 24.31 23.93
C ASP A 115 23.95 23.04 23.13
N ALA A 116 25.18 22.53 23.27
CA ALA A 116 25.61 21.29 22.63
C ALA A 116 24.85 20.08 23.19
N MET A 117 24.62 20.05 24.51
CA MET A 117 23.83 19.02 25.17
C MET A 117 22.37 19.05 24.71
N THR A 118 21.79 20.25 24.59
CA THR A 118 20.43 20.47 24.11
C THR A 118 20.24 19.95 22.68
N ARG A 119 21.17 20.26 21.77
CA ARG A 119 21.18 19.71 20.40
C ARG A 119 21.23 18.20 20.40
N LEU A 120 22.09 17.58 21.22
CA LEU A 120 22.20 16.12 21.30
C LEU A 120 20.88 15.47 21.74
N HIS A 121 20.21 16.05 22.75
CA HIS A 121 18.90 15.59 23.20
C HIS A 121 17.80 15.77 22.16
N MET A 122 17.79 16.91 21.44
CA MET A 122 16.86 17.13 20.34
C MET A 122 17.09 16.11 19.23
N GLY A 123 18.34 15.85 18.84
CA GLY A 123 18.70 14.84 17.84
C GLY A 123 18.24 13.42 18.22
N ARG A 124 18.50 12.99 19.47
CA ARG A 124 17.99 11.71 20.00
C ARG A 124 16.45 11.64 19.97
N SER A 125 15.79 12.74 20.30
CA SER A 125 14.32 12.83 20.31
C SER A 125 13.73 12.72 18.91
N VAL A 126 14.37 13.31 17.88
CA VAL A 126 13.96 13.16 16.47
C VAL A 126 13.92 11.68 16.10
N ILE A 127 15.00 10.93 16.36
CA ILE A 127 15.09 9.52 16.02
C ILE A 127 14.03 8.72 16.79
N ALA A 128 13.88 8.97 18.09
CA ALA A 128 12.88 8.29 18.92
C ALA A 128 11.45 8.50 18.40
N LEU A 129 11.10 9.73 17.99
CA LEU A 129 9.79 10.04 17.42
C LEU A 129 9.52 9.31 16.12
N PHE A 130 10.52 9.19 15.23
CA PHE A 130 10.38 8.38 14.01
C PHE A 130 10.18 6.89 14.33
N MET A 131 10.91 6.32 15.30
CA MET A 131 10.70 4.93 15.71
C MET A 131 9.28 4.69 16.24
N VAL A 132 8.81 5.55 17.14
CA VAL A 132 7.44 5.47 17.68
C VAL A 132 6.39 5.64 16.57
N ALA A 133 6.64 6.53 15.60
CA ALA A 133 5.78 6.71 14.44
C ALA A 133 5.70 5.44 13.58
N PHE A 134 6.82 4.77 13.29
CA PHE A 134 6.80 3.51 12.53
C PHE A 134 6.09 2.38 13.27
N LEU A 135 6.25 2.27 14.59
CA LEU A 135 5.50 1.32 15.41
C LEU A 135 3.99 1.60 15.37
N ALA A 136 3.59 2.87 15.45
CA ALA A 136 2.20 3.28 15.33
C ALA A 136 1.64 2.93 13.93
N ILE A 137 2.37 3.22 12.85
CA ILE A 137 1.98 2.86 11.47
C ILE A 137 1.85 1.34 11.31
N PHE A 138 2.78 0.56 11.88
CA PHE A 138 2.73 -0.90 11.84
C PHE A 138 1.49 -1.44 12.58
N SER A 139 1.17 -0.90 13.75
CA SER A 139 -0.05 -1.26 14.47
C SER A 139 -1.32 -0.86 13.69
N ALA A 140 -1.30 0.32 13.06
CA ALA A 140 -2.39 0.82 12.25
C ALA A 140 -2.66 -0.08 11.04
N PHE A 141 -1.61 -0.57 10.38
CA PHE A 141 -1.71 -1.51 9.26
C PHE A 141 -2.52 -2.75 9.64
N TRP A 142 -2.18 -3.42 10.75
CA TRP A 142 -2.90 -4.60 11.20
C TRP A 142 -4.34 -4.29 11.60
N THR A 143 -4.60 -3.17 12.28
CA THR A 143 -5.98 -2.75 12.57
C THR A 143 -6.77 -2.45 11.31
N GLY A 144 -6.12 -1.94 10.26
CA GLY A 144 -6.71 -1.67 8.95
C GLY A 144 -7.13 -2.94 8.26
N VAL A 145 -6.24 -3.94 8.19
CA VAL A 145 -6.52 -5.27 7.63
C VAL A 145 -7.72 -5.91 8.33
N VAL A 146 -7.75 -5.91 9.67
CA VAL A 146 -8.87 -6.46 10.45
C VAL A 146 -10.16 -5.67 10.22
N GLY A 147 -10.07 -4.34 10.07
CA GLY A 147 -11.22 -3.49 9.78
C GLY A 147 -11.82 -3.73 8.40
N CYS A 148 -10.98 -3.94 7.39
CA CYS A 148 -11.39 -4.31 6.03
C CYS A 148 -12.03 -5.70 6.01
N TRP A 149 -11.38 -6.69 6.64
CA TRP A 149 -11.87 -8.08 6.70
C TRP A 149 -13.24 -8.18 7.37
N ARG A 150 -13.41 -7.56 8.55
CA ARG A 150 -14.67 -7.61 9.31
C ARG A 150 -15.71 -6.58 8.84
N ARG A 151 -15.41 -5.80 7.80
CA ARG A 151 -16.21 -4.65 7.34
C ARG A 151 -16.71 -3.80 8.53
N SER A 152 -15.81 -3.50 9.46
CA SER A 152 -16.14 -2.82 10.72
C SER A 152 -15.74 -1.35 10.65
N ALA A 153 -16.73 -0.46 10.65
CA ALA A 153 -16.49 0.99 10.64
C ALA A 153 -15.66 1.43 11.86
N GLY A 154 -15.86 0.80 13.02
CA GLY A 154 -15.11 1.10 14.24
C GLY A 154 -13.62 0.83 14.09
N ASN A 155 -13.25 -0.30 13.50
CA ASN A 155 -11.85 -0.67 13.27
C ASN A 155 -11.19 0.21 12.20
N ILE A 156 -11.93 0.60 11.16
CA ILE A 156 -11.44 1.56 10.17
C ILE A 156 -11.23 2.94 10.79
N THR A 157 -12.14 3.40 11.68
CA THR A 157 -11.89 4.64 12.43
C THR A 157 -10.72 4.51 13.38
N ALA A 158 -10.53 3.37 14.03
CA ALA A 158 -9.36 3.13 14.89
C ALA A 158 -8.07 3.16 14.07
N THR A 159 -8.07 2.64 12.85
CA THR A 159 -6.93 2.71 11.92
C THR A 159 -6.58 4.16 11.57
N ALA A 160 -7.59 4.97 11.22
CA ALA A 160 -7.40 6.40 10.94
C ALA A 160 -6.86 7.15 12.18
N ILE A 161 -7.33 6.77 13.37
CA ILE A 161 -6.86 7.33 14.63
C ILE A 161 -5.45 6.85 14.95
N LEU A 162 -5.06 5.60 14.68
CA LEU A 162 -3.71 5.09 14.94
C LEU A 162 -2.67 5.68 13.97
N MET A 163 -3.04 5.90 12.71
CA MET A 163 -2.25 6.70 11.77
C MET A 163 -2.12 8.17 12.22
N LEU A 164 -3.04 8.63 13.08
CA LEU A 164 -2.93 9.91 13.78
C LEU A 164 -2.00 9.74 14.99
N PHE A 165 -2.41 8.93 15.99
CA PHE A 165 -1.89 8.74 17.35
C PHE A 165 -2.07 7.29 17.78
N ALA A 166 -1.01 6.66 18.25
CA ALA A 166 -1.18 5.52 19.14
C ALA A 166 -1.81 6.00 20.47
N TYR A 167 -3.15 5.93 20.54
CA TYR A 167 -4.04 5.79 21.70
C TYR A 167 -3.97 6.84 22.83
N SER A 168 -4.94 7.77 22.86
CA SER A 168 -6.04 7.76 23.83
C SER A 168 -6.79 9.11 23.86
N ASP A 169 -8.11 8.98 23.97
CA ASP A 169 -9.10 10.01 24.27
C ASP A 169 -9.42 11.07 23.18
N ARG A 170 -10.71 11.09 22.82
CA ARG A 170 -11.32 12.03 21.88
C ARG A 170 -11.51 13.43 22.50
N SER A 171 -11.15 13.60 23.78
CA SER A 171 -11.50 14.79 24.56
C SER A 171 -10.36 15.77 24.86
N LYS A 172 -9.09 15.48 24.52
CA LYS A 172 -7.99 16.46 24.69
C LYS A 172 -7.14 16.52 23.42
N GLY A 173 -7.06 17.72 22.87
CA GLY A 173 -6.64 17.98 21.50
C GLY A 173 -5.23 17.52 21.15
N SER A 174 -5.08 17.28 19.84
CA SER A 174 -3.86 17.27 19.03
C SER A 174 -2.75 16.32 19.41
N ASN A 175 -2.43 15.39 18.51
CA ASN A 175 -1.14 14.72 18.51
C ASN A 175 -0.61 14.51 17.06
N ARG A 176 -1.07 15.36 16.11
CA ARG A 176 -0.92 15.26 14.62
C ARG A 176 0.56 15.35 14.15
N LEU A 177 1.51 14.96 15.00
CA LEU A 177 2.79 15.61 15.27
C LEU A 177 3.95 14.65 15.62
N LEU A 178 3.85 13.32 15.55
CA LEU A 178 5.06 12.51 15.84
C LEU A 178 6.11 12.64 14.74
N SER A 179 5.75 12.33 13.48
CA SER A 179 6.66 12.54 12.35
C SER A 179 6.84 14.03 12.04
N ALA A 180 5.78 14.84 12.10
CA ALA A 180 5.87 16.28 11.86
C ALA A 180 6.62 17.02 12.98
N GLY A 181 6.51 16.55 14.23
CA GLY A 181 7.27 17.05 15.38
C GLY A 181 8.71 16.53 15.38
N GLY A 182 8.96 15.33 14.86
CA GLY A 182 10.31 14.86 14.52
C GLY A 182 10.97 15.79 13.49
N MET A 183 10.25 16.14 12.42
CA MET A 183 10.73 17.14 11.45
C MET A 183 10.92 18.54 12.07
N GLY A 184 9.99 18.97 12.93
CA GLY A 184 10.10 20.24 13.64
C GLY A 184 11.29 20.29 14.61
N LEU A 185 11.55 19.22 15.35
CA LEU A 185 12.73 19.11 16.21
C LEU A 185 14.01 19.02 15.40
N TRP A 186 13.99 18.40 14.22
CA TRP A 186 15.15 18.38 13.34
C TRP A 186 15.52 19.78 12.84
N HIS A 187 14.54 20.61 12.49
CA HIS A 187 14.78 22.05 12.25
C HIS A 187 15.33 22.77 13.48
N GLY A 188 14.90 22.37 14.68
CA GLY A 188 15.51 22.83 15.93
C GLY A 188 16.99 22.48 16.02
N VAL A 189 17.36 21.22 15.75
CA VAL A 189 18.77 20.77 15.72
C VAL A 189 19.59 21.60 14.73
N GLU A 190 19.08 21.81 13.52
CA GLU A 190 19.74 22.59 12.48
C GLU A 190 19.92 24.06 12.88
N TYR A 191 18.90 24.66 13.49
CA TYR A 191 18.99 26.02 14.04
C TYR A 191 20.06 26.13 15.13
N TYR A 192 20.14 25.16 16.05
CA TYR A 192 21.15 25.15 17.10
C TYR A 192 22.57 25.02 16.52
N GLU A 193 22.76 24.15 15.53
CA GLU A 193 24.05 23.97 14.85
C GLU A 193 24.53 25.21 14.10
N LYS A 194 23.60 26.04 13.60
CA LYS A 194 23.95 27.23 12.83
C LYS A 194 24.12 28.48 13.66
N GLU A 195 23.25 28.68 14.66
CA GLU A 195 23.06 29.99 15.29
C GLU A 195 23.36 30.02 16.80
N LYS A 196 23.47 28.86 17.46
CA LYS A 196 23.61 28.79 18.92
C LYS A 196 24.91 28.16 19.39
N ILE A 197 25.35 27.07 18.76
CA ILE A 197 26.50 26.33 19.25
C ILE A 197 27.78 27.03 18.82
N VAL A 198 28.64 27.24 19.82
CA VAL A 198 29.93 27.89 19.69
C VAL A 198 31.02 26.80 19.67
N GLY A 199 31.67 26.63 18.53
CA GLY A 199 32.82 25.73 18.36
C GLY A 199 33.38 25.84 16.94
N GLU A 200 34.67 25.56 16.74
CA GLU A 200 35.36 25.78 15.46
C GLU A 200 34.75 24.97 14.29
N GLU A 201 34.03 23.91 14.62
CA GLU A 201 33.30 23.05 13.69
C GLU A 201 31.92 23.59 13.28
N TYR A 202 31.37 24.54 14.03
CA TYR A 202 30.03 25.10 13.83
C TYR A 202 30.06 26.38 12.99
N TYR A 203 28.98 26.58 12.24
CA TYR A 203 28.84 27.67 11.26
C TYR A 203 29.14 29.06 11.85
N GLN A 204 28.75 29.29 13.11
CA GLN A 204 28.91 30.57 13.78
C GLN A 204 30.39 30.98 13.99
N GLN A 205 31.30 30.03 14.14
CA GLN A 205 32.74 30.30 14.31
C GLN A 205 33.58 30.02 13.05
N TRP A 206 32.95 29.69 11.92
CA TRP A 206 33.68 29.52 10.67
C TRP A 206 34.31 30.85 10.23
N SER A 207 35.50 30.75 9.62
CA SER A 207 36.16 31.93 9.06
C SER A 207 35.30 32.53 7.93
N ASN A 208 35.37 33.86 7.75
CA ASN A 208 34.61 34.53 6.68
C ASN A 208 34.88 33.91 5.31
N VAL A 209 36.13 33.50 5.06
CA VAL A 209 36.53 32.81 3.84
C VAL A 209 35.77 31.49 3.66
N LEU A 210 35.65 30.67 4.71
CA LEU A 210 34.92 29.42 4.61
C LEU A 210 33.43 29.66 4.40
N ARG A 211 32.84 30.62 5.14
CA ARG A 211 31.41 30.94 5.04
C ARG A 211 31.02 31.42 3.64
N ASP A 212 31.81 32.31 3.05
CA ASP A 212 31.53 32.87 1.72
C ASP A 212 31.70 31.84 0.59
N ASN A 213 32.49 30.78 0.84
CA ASN A 213 32.76 29.70 -0.11
C ASN A 213 31.99 28.41 0.22
N THR A 214 31.07 28.46 1.18
CA THR A 214 30.22 27.32 1.56
C THR A 214 28.77 27.60 1.25
N ALA A 215 28.12 26.68 0.54
CA ALA A 215 26.70 26.72 0.27
C ALA A 215 26.01 25.50 0.91
N GLN A 216 24.89 25.73 1.58
CA GLN A 216 24.11 24.69 2.24
C GLN A 216 22.68 24.72 1.73
N TRP A 217 22.14 23.56 1.34
CA TRP A 217 20.76 23.41 0.91
C TRP A 217 20.17 22.07 1.31
N TYR A 218 18.85 22.04 1.44
CA TYR A 218 18.11 20.81 1.71
C TYR A 218 18.11 19.91 0.48
N ASP A 219 18.30 18.62 0.71
CA ASP A 219 18.39 17.62 -0.34
C ASP A 219 17.11 16.76 -0.40
N TRP A 220 17.00 15.85 -1.35
CA TRP A 220 15.75 15.18 -1.72
C TRP A 220 15.09 14.42 -0.56
N SER A 221 15.86 13.82 0.36
CA SER A 221 15.28 13.03 1.47
C SER A 221 14.49 13.90 2.42
N PHE A 222 14.91 15.16 2.61
CA PHE A 222 14.16 16.14 3.39
C PHE A 222 12.79 16.42 2.77
N TYR A 223 12.74 16.63 1.46
CA TYR A 223 11.47 16.84 0.75
C TYR A 223 10.58 15.58 0.76
N LEU A 224 11.18 14.38 0.65
CA LEU A 224 10.45 13.12 0.79
C LEU A 224 9.86 12.94 2.19
N ALA A 225 10.56 13.36 3.25
CA ALA A 225 10.04 13.29 4.61
C ALA A 225 8.77 14.16 4.75
N TRP A 226 8.81 15.40 4.28
CA TRP A 226 7.65 16.29 4.28
C TRP A 226 6.50 15.79 3.39
N LEU A 227 6.82 15.23 2.21
CA LEU A 227 5.83 14.60 1.35
C LEU A 227 5.20 13.37 2.02
N GLY A 228 5.99 12.57 2.73
CA GLY A 228 5.53 11.43 3.52
C GLY A 228 4.58 11.86 4.64
N VAL A 229 4.89 12.95 5.34
CA VAL A 229 4.00 13.55 6.36
C VAL A 229 2.69 14.05 5.72
N ALA A 230 2.75 14.77 4.61
CA ALA A 230 1.58 15.30 3.92
C ALA A 230 0.67 14.17 3.39
N THR A 231 1.27 13.13 2.80
CA THR A 231 0.54 11.96 2.29
C THR A 231 -0.07 11.14 3.41
N CYS A 232 0.59 10.99 4.58
CA CYS A 232 0.00 10.38 5.77
C CYS A 232 -1.27 11.12 6.22
N LEU A 233 -1.25 12.46 6.23
CA LEU A 233 -2.43 13.27 6.53
C LEU A 233 -3.54 13.05 5.51
N GLY A 234 -3.20 13.01 4.22
CA GLY A 234 -4.14 12.68 3.14
C GLY A 234 -4.80 11.32 3.35
N THR A 235 -4.00 10.28 3.58
CA THR A 235 -4.48 8.92 3.87
C THR A 235 -5.41 8.87 5.07
N MET A 236 -5.08 9.59 6.15
CA MET A 236 -5.93 9.68 7.33
C MET A 236 -7.30 10.29 7.02
N THR A 237 -7.35 11.38 6.23
CA THR A 237 -8.64 11.95 5.80
C THR A 237 -9.45 10.97 4.95
N LEU A 238 -8.80 10.22 4.05
CA LEU A 238 -9.45 9.22 3.21
C LEU A 238 -10.02 8.06 4.05
N PHE A 239 -9.30 7.57 5.08
CA PHE A 239 -9.82 6.54 5.97
C PHE A 239 -11.03 7.02 6.80
N LEU A 240 -11.07 8.29 7.23
CA LEU A 240 -12.25 8.85 7.90
C LEU A 240 -13.46 8.97 6.97
N ILE A 241 -13.23 9.36 5.71
CA ILE A 241 -14.27 9.42 4.69
C ILE A 241 -14.80 8.01 4.40
N ALA A 242 -13.90 7.03 4.22
CA ALA A 242 -14.25 5.63 4.02
C ALA A 242 -15.08 5.07 5.19
N ALA A 243 -14.67 5.34 6.43
CA ALA A 243 -15.43 4.94 7.61
C ALA A 243 -16.82 5.58 7.68
N SER A 244 -16.94 6.82 7.23
CA SER A 244 -18.23 7.54 7.18
C SER A 244 -19.14 6.98 6.09
N CYS A 245 -18.61 6.66 4.90
CA CYS A 245 -19.35 5.95 3.86
C CYS A 245 -19.79 4.56 4.34
N LEU A 246 -18.93 3.80 5.04
CA LEU A 246 -19.27 2.48 5.57
C LEU A 246 -20.41 2.53 6.61
N ARG A 247 -20.41 3.55 7.49
CA ARG A 247 -21.49 3.77 8.46
C ARG A 247 -22.81 4.09 7.78
N ARG A 248 -22.79 4.93 6.74
CA ARG A 248 -23.99 5.26 5.95
C ARG A 248 -24.54 4.05 5.20
N GLU A 249 -23.68 3.22 4.63
CA GLU A 249 -24.08 1.98 3.97
C GLU A 249 -24.75 1.01 4.96
N ARG A 250 -24.12 0.78 6.13
CA ARG A 250 -24.70 -0.10 7.17
C ARG A 250 -26.05 0.41 7.67
N ALA A 251 -26.22 1.72 7.84
CA ALA A 251 -27.50 2.30 8.25
C ALA A 251 -28.59 2.13 7.17
N ARG A 252 -28.25 2.23 5.88
CA ARG A 252 -29.17 1.96 4.77
C ARG A 252 -29.58 0.49 4.73
N GLU A 253 -28.64 -0.43 4.91
CA GLU A 253 -28.92 -1.87 4.98
C GLU A 253 -29.86 -2.19 6.16
N GLN A 254 -29.63 -1.60 7.33
CA GLN A 254 -30.53 -1.76 8.48
C GLN A 254 -31.93 -1.23 8.21
N ALA A 255 -32.06 -0.04 7.61
CA ALA A 255 -33.36 0.52 7.26
C ALA A 255 -34.10 -0.35 6.22
N GLN A 256 -33.39 -0.89 5.22
CA GLN A 256 -33.96 -1.78 4.23
C GLN A 256 -34.40 -3.12 4.84
N ASN A 257 -33.64 -3.66 5.78
CA ASN A 257 -34.02 -4.88 6.51
C ASN A 257 -35.29 -4.65 7.33
N VAL A 258 -35.39 -3.52 8.05
CA VAL A 258 -36.63 -3.16 8.78
C VAL A 258 -37.81 -3.05 7.82
N LEU A 259 -37.66 -2.44 6.64
CA LEU A 259 -38.72 -2.40 5.64
C LEU A 259 -39.10 -3.79 5.11
N LYS A 260 -38.12 -4.66 4.92
CA LYS A 260 -38.33 -6.05 4.47
C LYS A 260 -39.07 -6.88 5.52
N ASP A 261 -38.72 -6.71 6.79
CA ASP A 261 -39.33 -7.43 7.91
C ASP A 261 -40.76 -6.94 8.18
N ASN A 262 -41.09 -5.70 7.81
CA ASN A 262 -42.43 -5.11 7.94
C ASN A 262 -43.27 -5.15 6.65
N SER A 263 -42.75 -5.70 5.55
CA SER A 263 -43.51 -5.85 4.29
C SER A 263 -43.90 -7.32 4.09
N LEU A 264 -45.20 -7.57 3.99
CA LEU A 264 -45.72 -8.87 3.55
C LEU A 264 -45.53 -8.99 2.04
N ILE A 265 -44.53 -9.77 1.62
CA ILE A 265 -44.37 -10.17 0.23
C ILE A 265 -45.24 -11.42 0.03
N SER A 266 -46.48 -11.22 -0.42
CA SER A 266 -47.34 -12.30 -0.90
C SER A 266 -47.08 -12.55 -2.39
N TYR A 267 -46.81 -13.79 -2.78
CA TYR A 267 -46.77 -14.17 -4.18
C TYR A 267 -48.21 -14.39 -4.68
N ASP A 268 -48.60 -13.67 -5.74
CA ASP A 268 -49.93 -13.81 -6.34
C ASP A 268 -50.12 -15.15 -7.04
N TRP A 269 -51.38 -15.55 -7.22
CA TRP A 269 -51.79 -16.78 -7.91
C TRP A 269 -51.14 -16.97 -9.28
N SER A 270 -50.83 -15.88 -9.99
CA SER A 270 -50.16 -15.91 -11.29
C SER A 270 -48.77 -16.55 -11.23
N TYR A 271 -48.04 -16.38 -10.12
CA TYR A 271 -46.73 -17.03 -9.91
C TYR A 271 -46.87 -18.55 -9.77
N VAL A 272 -47.87 -19.02 -9.02
CA VAL A 272 -48.14 -20.45 -8.84
C VAL A 272 -48.57 -21.09 -10.16
N VAL A 273 -49.44 -20.42 -10.92
CA VAL A 273 -49.90 -20.89 -12.24
C VAL A 273 -48.76 -20.96 -13.25
N ALA A 274 -47.82 -20.01 -13.22
CA ALA A 274 -46.64 -20.04 -14.08
C ALA A 274 -45.77 -21.29 -13.82
N TRP A 275 -45.57 -21.67 -12.55
CA TRP A 275 -44.79 -22.88 -12.20
C TRP A 275 -45.52 -24.18 -12.54
N VAL A 276 -46.84 -24.23 -12.40
CA VAL A 276 -47.65 -25.38 -12.88
C VAL A 276 -47.51 -25.53 -14.40
N GLY A 277 -47.49 -24.41 -15.14
CA GLY A 277 -47.24 -24.41 -16.59
C GLY A 277 -45.86 -24.95 -16.97
N VAL A 278 -44.81 -24.56 -16.24
CA VAL A 278 -43.44 -25.10 -16.43
C VAL A 278 -43.38 -26.60 -16.07
N GLY A 279 -44.10 -27.04 -15.03
CA GLY A 279 -44.21 -28.45 -14.69
C GLY A 279 -44.89 -29.27 -15.79
N TRP A 280 -45.97 -28.75 -16.37
CA TRP A 280 -46.71 -29.44 -17.42
C TRP A 280 -45.95 -29.50 -18.75
N SER A 281 -45.18 -28.47 -19.07
CA SER A 281 -44.31 -28.48 -20.26
C SER A 281 -43.17 -29.50 -20.13
N LEU A 282 -42.62 -29.68 -18.92
CA LEU A 282 -41.64 -30.74 -18.65
C LEU A 282 -42.25 -32.14 -18.79
N VAL A 283 -43.46 -32.36 -18.24
CA VAL A 283 -44.18 -33.65 -18.38
C VAL A 283 -44.46 -33.96 -19.86
N SER A 284 -44.91 -32.97 -20.62
CA SER A 284 -45.14 -33.09 -22.06
C SER A 284 -43.85 -33.48 -22.81
N ALA A 285 -42.72 -32.84 -22.50
CA ALA A 285 -41.43 -33.16 -23.12
C ALA A 285 -40.96 -34.60 -22.82
N ILE A 286 -41.19 -35.10 -21.60
CA ILE A 286 -40.87 -36.49 -21.23
C ILE A 286 -41.74 -37.46 -22.02
N LEU A 287 -43.04 -37.20 -22.15
CA LEU A 287 -43.97 -38.06 -22.89
C LEU A 287 -43.63 -38.11 -24.39
N PHE A 288 -43.31 -36.97 -25.01
CA PHE A 288 -42.87 -36.94 -26.40
C PHE A 288 -41.54 -37.66 -26.62
N SER A 289 -40.60 -37.55 -25.67
CA SER A 289 -39.33 -38.27 -25.73
C SER A 289 -39.53 -39.78 -25.61
N ALA A 290 -40.41 -40.22 -24.72
CA ALA A 290 -40.78 -41.64 -24.58
C ALA A 290 -41.46 -42.18 -25.84
N ALA A 291 -42.40 -41.43 -26.43
CA ALA A 291 -43.05 -41.78 -27.69
C ALA A 291 -42.04 -41.94 -28.84
N ALA A 292 -41.04 -41.05 -28.92
CA ALA A 292 -39.98 -41.13 -29.92
C ALA A 292 -39.10 -42.39 -29.76
N ILE A 293 -38.85 -42.83 -28.53
CA ILE A 293 -38.13 -44.08 -28.26
C ILE A 293 -38.96 -45.30 -28.69
N CYS A 294 -40.25 -45.31 -28.38
CA CYS A 294 -41.16 -46.40 -28.79
C CYS A 294 -41.24 -46.51 -30.32
N LEU A 295 -41.38 -45.38 -31.03
CA LEU A 295 -41.41 -45.35 -32.50
C LEU A 295 -40.09 -45.79 -33.13
N ARG A 296 -38.94 -45.42 -32.55
CA ARG A 296 -37.64 -45.96 -33.00
C ARG A 296 -37.55 -47.47 -32.75
N GLY A 297 -38.09 -47.95 -31.64
CA GLY A 297 -38.16 -49.37 -31.33
C GLY A 297 -38.97 -50.15 -32.35
N GLU A 298 -40.14 -49.64 -32.75
CA GLU A 298 -40.97 -50.24 -33.79
C GLU A 298 -40.28 -50.22 -35.16
N ARG A 299 -39.70 -49.08 -35.59
CA ARG A 299 -38.97 -49.02 -36.87
C ARG A 299 -37.79 -49.99 -36.92
N MET A 300 -37.01 -50.12 -35.85
CA MET A 300 -35.91 -51.10 -35.78
C MET A 300 -36.41 -52.54 -35.86
N ARG A 301 -37.60 -52.82 -35.32
CA ARG A 301 -38.23 -54.15 -35.39
C ARG A 301 -38.74 -54.45 -36.80
N GLU A 302 -39.30 -53.47 -37.48
CA GLU A 302 -39.71 -53.58 -38.89
C GLU A 302 -38.50 -53.77 -39.82
N GLU A 303 -37.42 -53.00 -39.65
CA GLU A 303 -36.18 -53.14 -40.43
C GLU A 303 -35.49 -54.50 -40.19
N ALA A 304 -35.49 -55.00 -38.95
CA ALA A 304 -34.95 -56.33 -38.63
C ALA A 304 -35.76 -57.47 -39.27
N MET A 305 -37.09 -57.36 -39.32
CA MET A 305 -37.93 -58.33 -40.06
C MET A 305 -37.70 -58.25 -41.57
N ASN A 306 -37.43 -57.06 -42.12
CA ASN A 306 -37.20 -56.88 -43.55
C ASN A 306 -35.81 -57.39 -44.00
N MET A 307 -34.79 -57.32 -43.13
CA MET A 307 -33.46 -57.89 -43.43
C MET A 307 -33.42 -59.43 -43.43
N GLN A 308 -34.39 -60.10 -42.80
CA GLN A 308 -34.53 -61.56 -42.86
C GLN A 308 -35.06 -62.09 -44.22
N TYR A 309 -35.48 -61.22 -45.14
CA TYR A 309 -35.91 -61.59 -46.50
C TYR A 309 -34.86 -61.33 -47.60
N LEU A 310 -33.62 -60.98 -47.26
CA LEU A 310 -32.53 -60.82 -48.24
C LEU A 310 -31.61 -62.06 -48.25
N MET A 311 -31.91 -63.01 -49.14
CA MET A 311 -30.99 -64.04 -49.62
C MET A 311 -30.41 -63.66 -51.01
N PRO A 312 -29.21 -64.13 -51.37
CA PRO A 312 -28.36 -63.53 -52.40
C PRO A 312 -28.70 -64.01 -53.81
N GLY A 313 -28.74 -63.08 -54.77
CA GLY A 313 -29.05 -63.42 -56.17
C GLY A 313 -28.88 -62.25 -57.16
N THR A 314 -27.63 -61.99 -57.53
CA THR A 314 -27.17 -61.67 -58.90
C THR A 314 -27.86 -60.59 -59.78
N TYR A 315 -27.08 -59.52 -59.99
CA TYR A 315 -26.93 -58.62 -61.16
C TYR A 315 -27.97 -57.51 -61.45
N LEU A 316 -27.59 -56.26 -61.13
CA LEU A 316 -27.35 -55.19 -62.12
C LEU A 316 -26.86 -53.89 -61.42
N THR A 317 -25.56 -53.58 -61.56
CA THR A 317 -25.00 -52.22 -61.44
C THR A 317 -25.21 -51.45 -62.76
N PRO A 318 -24.89 -50.15 -62.88
CA PRO A 318 -25.01 -49.01 -61.95
C PRO A 318 -25.62 -47.78 -62.67
N ILE A 319 -26.42 -46.92 -62.02
CA ILE A 319 -26.58 -45.53 -62.48
C ILE A 319 -26.60 -44.58 -61.28
N ALA A 320 -25.64 -43.67 -61.31
CA ALA A 320 -25.42 -42.55 -60.42
C ALA A 320 -26.55 -41.49 -60.50
N PHE A 321 -26.79 -40.78 -59.40
CA PHE A 321 -27.06 -39.33 -59.29
C PHE A 321 -27.27 -39.07 -57.79
N ALA A 322 -26.27 -38.57 -57.06
CA ALA A 322 -25.91 -37.14 -56.94
C ALA A 322 -27.06 -36.28 -56.38
N ASP A 323 -26.73 -35.62 -55.28
CA ASP A 323 -27.33 -34.38 -54.74
C ASP A 323 -28.73 -34.45 -54.09
N LEU A 324 -28.80 -34.22 -52.77
CA LEU A 324 -28.76 -32.83 -52.30
C LEU A 324 -28.49 -32.74 -50.79
N TYR A 325 -27.34 -32.15 -50.50
CA TYR A 325 -26.97 -31.44 -49.28
C TYR A 325 -28.10 -30.61 -48.66
N ALA A 326 -28.28 -30.74 -47.33
CA ALA A 326 -28.46 -29.59 -46.45
C ALA A 326 -28.02 -29.96 -45.03
N HIS A 327 -26.79 -29.58 -44.70
CA HIS A 327 -26.25 -29.53 -43.36
C HIS A 327 -27.16 -28.75 -42.40
N VAL A 328 -27.38 -29.27 -41.20
CA VAL A 328 -26.98 -28.57 -39.96
C VAL A 328 -26.52 -29.62 -38.95
N VAL A 329 -25.21 -29.79 -38.85
CA VAL A 329 -24.54 -30.33 -37.67
C VAL A 329 -24.38 -29.16 -36.70
N ILE A 330 -24.97 -29.24 -35.51
CA ILE A 330 -24.45 -28.52 -34.35
C ILE A 330 -23.92 -29.57 -33.37
N SER A 331 -22.61 -29.72 -33.44
CA SER A 331 -21.74 -30.36 -32.47
C SER A 331 -21.43 -29.37 -31.36
N ASP A 332 -22.12 -29.43 -30.22
CA ASP A 332 -21.46 -29.14 -28.94
C ASP A 332 -22.28 -29.61 -27.73
N TRP A 333 -21.87 -30.71 -27.11
CA TRP A 333 -22.49 -31.30 -25.92
C TRP A 333 -22.08 -30.62 -24.60
N ARG A 334 -21.33 -29.52 -24.65
CA ARG A 334 -20.82 -28.81 -23.46
C ARG A 334 -21.76 -27.75 -22.88
N ALA A 335 -22.91 -27.49 -23.51
CA ALA A 335 -23.89 -26.51 -23.04
C ALA A 335 -24.91 -27.05 -21.99
N ILE A 336 -24.91 -28.35 -21.70
CA ILE A 336 -25.92 -28.99 -20.82
C ILE A 336 -25.48 -29.07 -19.34
N PHE A 337 -24.22 -28.77 -19.03
CA PHE A 337 -23.67 -28.98 -17.67
C PHE A 337 -23.92 -27.92 -16.57
N PRO A 338 -24.55 -26.73 -16.77
CA PRO A 338 -24.79 -25.83 -15.64
C PRO A 338 -26.14 -26.07 -14.92
N ALA A 339 -27.03 -26.94 -15.43
CA ALA A 339 -28.36 -27.14 -14.83
C ALA A 339 -28.35 -27.99 -13.55
N ILE A 340 -27.42 -28.96 -13.43
CA ILE A 340 -27.41 -29.93 -12.30
C ILE A 340 -26.79 -29.34 -11.02
N LEU A 341 -25.92 -28.32 -11.13
CA LEU A 341 -25.29 -27.71 -9.94
C LEU A 341 -26.19 -26.67 -9.26
N LEU A 342 -27.13 -26.07 -10.00
CA LEU A 342 -28.11 -25.12 -9.49
C LEU A 342 -29.17 -25.80 -8.61
N GLU A 343 -29.48 -27.07 -8.91
CA GLU A 343 -30.48 -27.86 -8.18
C GLU A 343 -30.02 -28.19 -6.75
N LYS A 344 -28.73 -28.52 -6.55
CA LYS A 344 -28.16 -28.80 -5.22
C LYS A 344 -28.06 -27.57 -4.30
N LEU A 345 -27.91 -26.38 -4.87
CA LEU A 345 -27.84 -25.12 -4.09
C LEU A 345 -29.23 -24.63 -3.67
N ILE A 346 -30.26 -24.90 -4.48
CA ILE A 346 -31.65 -24.54 -4.18
C ILE A 346 -32.24 -25.52 -3.15
N LEU A 347 -32.02 -26.83 -3.29
CA LEU A 347 -32.54 -27.83 -2.35
C LEU A 347 -31.99 -27.65 -0.92
N ASN A 348 -30.70 -27.30 -0.79
CA ASN A 348 -30.06 -27.01 0.51
C ASN A 348 -30.52 -25.69 1.15
N ARG A 349 -31.13 -24.79 0.38
CA ARG A 349 -31.74 -23.55 0.88
C ARG A 349 -33.18 -23.78 1.33
N VAL A 350 -33.92 -24.62 0.61
CA VAL A 350 -35.31 -24.99 0.94
C VAL A 350 -35.38 -25.89 2.18
N LEU A 351 -34.49 -26.89 2.30
CA LEU A 351 -34.45 -27.76 3.49
C LEU A 351 -34.06 -27.02 4.79
N ARG A 352 -33.36 -25.88 4.69
CA ARG A 352 -33.01 -25.06 5.85
C ARG A 352 -34.16 -24.18 6.34
N VAL A 353 -35.12 -23.88 5.45
CA VAL A 353 -36.34 -23.11 5.77
C VAL A 353 -37.36 -24.02 6.48
N PHE A 354 -37.43 -25.30 6.14
CA PHE A 354 -38.35 -26.25 6.79
C PHE A 354 -37.92 -26.74 8.18
N LYS A 355 -36.66 -26.53 8.61
CA LYS A 355 -36.17 -26.98 9.92
C LYS A 355 -36.41 -25.98 11.06
N ASN A 356 -36.82 -24.75 10.75
CA ASN A 356 -36.99 -23.66 11.73
C ASN A 356 -38.43 -23.10 11.82
N ASN A 357 -39.43 -23.84 11.31
CA ASN A 357 -40.84 -23.61 11.61
C ASN A 357 -41.34 -24.65 12.60
#